data_AF-A0A7S2QFS9-F1
#
_entry.id   AF-A0A7S2QFS9-F1
#
_cell.length_a   1.000
_cell.length_b   1.000
_cell.length_c   1.000
_cell.angle_alpha   90.00
_cell.angle_beta   90.00
_cell.angle_gamma   90.00
#
_symmetry.space_group_name_H-M   'P 1'
#
loop_
_entity.id
_entity.type
_entity.pdbx_description
1 polymer ?
#
loop_
_entity_poly.entity_id
_entity_poly.type
_entity_poly.pdbx_seq_one_letter_code
_entity_poly.pdbx_strand_id
1 'polypeptide(L)'
;RRLYIGNATDSDHALDVEVDAPLRDFTHIVVYTLSSLVEQTTPASHLIFDAAASAVRVAFVDRDLDEGEMGGVISWGLDSNLGGPGFSGRLRGYRVYLLGGPAQSDALAGEVGAGVAQLNV
;
A
#
# COMPACT_ATOMS: atom_id res chain seq x y z
N ARG A 1 1.03 -4.78 27.80
CA ARG A 1 0.53 -6.18 27.77
C ARG A 1 1.13 -6.85 26.53
N ARG A 2 1.60 -8.10 26.61
CA ARG A 2 2.07 -8.88 25.44
C ARG A 2 1.07 -10.00 25.13
N LEU A 3 0.96 -10.37 23.86
CA LEU A 3 0.25 -11.57 23.41
C LEU A 3 1.28 -12.50 22.79
N TYR A 4 1.37 -13.72 23.32
CA TYR A 4 2.19 -14.76 22.70
C TYR A 4 1.45 -15.33 21.49
N ILE A 5 2.12 -15.36 20.34
CA ILE A 5 1.55 -15.82 19.06
C ILE A 5 2.16 -17.14 18.59
N GLY A 6 3.35 -17.50 19.05
CA GLY A 6 4.02 -18.75 18.68
C GLY A 6 5.54 -18.70 18.88
N ASN A 7 6.17 -19.84 18.67
CA ASN A 7 7.62 -20.01 18.63
C ASN A 7 8.02 -20.49 17.24
N ALA A 8 9.25 -20.15 16.86
CA ALA A 8 9.91 -20.64 15.66
C ALA A 8 11.24 -21.29 16.06
N THR A 9 11.74 -22.23 15.28
CA THR A 9 13.05 -22.86 15.50
C THR A 9 14.19 -21.95 15.05
N ASP A 10 15.44 -22.33 15.34
CA ASP A 10 16.63 -21.59 14.91
C ASP A 10 16.81 -21.57 13.38
N SER A 11 16.24 -22.55 12.68
CA SER A 11 16.20 -22.60 11.21
C SER A 11 15.04 -21.83 10.58
N ASP A 12 14.05 -21.42 11.38
CA ASP A 12 12.89 -20.70 10.86
C ASP A 12 13.17 -19.19 10.82
N HIS A 13 12.84 -18.57 9.68
CA HIS A 13 13.02 -17.12 9.47
C HIS A 13 11.69 -16.38 9.33
N ALA A 14 10.57 -17.05 9.63
CA ALA A 14 9.23 -16.51 9.57
C ALA A 14 8.31 -17.25 10.54
N LEU A 15 7.26 -16.56 10.99
CA LEU A 15 6.12 -17.13 11.70
C LEU A 15 4.86 -16.59 11.03
N ASP A 16 4.02 -17.49 10.52
CA ASP A 16 2.77 -17.10 9.88
C ASP A 16 1.77 -16.59 10.93
N VAL A 17 1.07 -15.52 10.57
CA VAL A 17 -0.04 -14.95 11.33
C VAL A 17 -1.31 -15.21 10.53
N GLU A 18 -2.37 -15.65 11.20
CA GLU A 18 -3.67 -15.89 10.55
C GLU A 18 -4.18 -14.63 9.85
N VAL A 19 -4.82 -14.82 8.68
CA VAL A 19 -5.30 -13.73 7.82
C VAL A 19 -6.31 -12.80 8.50
N ASP A 20 -6.99 -13.29 9.55
CA ASP A 20 -7.99 -12.53 10.31
C ASP A 20 -7.59 -12.32 11.78
N ALA A 21 -6.29 -12.38 12.10
CA ALA A 21 -5.79 -12.13 13.44
C ALA A 21 -6.16 -10.70 13.91
N PRO A 22 -6.94 -10.53 14.99
CA PRO A 22 -7.40 -9.20 15.40
C PRO A 22 -6.24 -8.38 15.99
N LEU A 23 -5.97 -7.21 15.40
CA LEU A 23 -4.92 -6.28 15.84
C LEU A 23 -5.12 -5.77 17.28
N ARG A 24 -6.37 -5.55 17.69
CA ARG A 24 -6.75 -4.98 19.01
C ARG A 24 -5.93 -3.69 19.28
N ASP A 25 -5.42 -3.54 20.50
CA ASP A 25 -4.65 -2.37 20.94
C ASP A 25 -3.12 -2.57 20.81
N PHE A 26 -2.67 -3.60 20.08
CA PHE A 26 -1.24 -3.85 19.88
C PHE A 26 -0.69 -2.96 18.77
N THR A 27 0.43 -2.29 19.05
CA THR A 27 1.07 -1.37 18.11
C THR A 27 2.41 -1.87 17.59
N HIS A 28 2.98 -2.91 18.18
CA HIS A 28 4.30 -3.41 17.81
C HIS A 28 4.32 -4.93 17.76
N ILE A 29 5.07 -5.46 16.79
CA ILE A 29 5.56 -6.84 16.79
C ILE A 29 6.90 -6.83 17.51
N VAL A 30 7.09 -7.76 18.44
CA VAL A 30 8.35 -7.96 19.15
C VAL A 30 8.81 -9.39 18.97
N VAL A 31 10.09 -9.57 18.64
CA VAL A 31 10.72 -10.88 18.46
C VAL A 31 11.84 -11.03 19.48
N TYR A 32 11.73 -12.06 20.29
CA TYR A 32 12.70 -12.42 21.31
C TYR A 32 13.51 -13.62 20.84
N THR A 33 14.83 -13.60 21.01
CA THR A 33 15.63 -14.81 20.88
C THR A 33 15.48 -15.66 22.14
N LEU A 34 15.22 -16.96 21.98
CA LEU A 34 15.11 -17.93 23.06
C LEU A 34 16.28 -18.91 23.03
N SER A 35 16.89 -19.16 24.20
CA SER A 35 17.90 -20.20 24.39
C SER A 35 17.39 -21.28 25.35
N SER A 36 18.16 -22.36 25.53
CA SER A 36 17.84 -23.41 26.52
C SER A 36 17.82 -22.91 27.98
N LEU A 37 18.44 -21.76 28.25
CA LEU A 37 18.58 -21.23 29.60
C LEU A 37 17.62 -20.07 29.87
N VAL A 38 17.42 -19.18 28.88
CA VAL A 38 16.66 -17.94 29.08
C VAL A 38 16.20 -17.30 27.76
N GLU A 39 15.10 -16.54 27.84
CA GLU A 39 14.64 -15.57 26.83
C GLU A 39 15.50 -14.29 26.89
N GLN A 40 15.81 -13.70 25.74
CA GLN A 40 16.49 -12.42 25.68
C GLN A 40 15.70 -11.32 26.44
N THR A 41 16.39 -10.37 27.07
CA THR A 41 15.73 -9.27 27.80
C THR A 41 15.37 -8.07 26.93
N THR A 42 16.03 -7.91 25.78
CA THR A 42 15.84 -6.80 24.83
C THR A 42 15.47 -7.36 23.45
N PRO A 43 14.19 -7.35 23.06
CA PRO A 43 13.76 -7.88 21.77
C PRO A 43 14.08 -6.92 20.61
N ALA A 44 14.05 -7.45 19.38
CA ALA A 44 13.82 -6.62 18.22
C ALA A 44 12.34 -6.23 18.15
N SER A 45 12.04 -5.00 17.76
CA SER A 45 10.66 -4.49 17.66
C SER A 45 10.39 -3.86 16.30
N HIS A 46 9.17 -4.04 15.79
CA HIS A 46 8.68 -3.42 14.58
C HIS A 46 7.30 -2.79 14.83
N LEU A 47 7.10 -1.55 14.38
CA LEU A 47 5.82 -0.86 14.50
C LEU A 47 4.80 -1.46 13.52
N ILE A 48 3.59 -1.75 14.00
CA ILE A 48 2.45 -2.11 13.16
C ILE A 48 1.81 -0.80 12.70
N PHE A 49 1.80 -0.57 11.40
CA PHE A 49 1.10 0.54 10.79
C PHE A 49 0.57 0.12 9.42
N ASP A 50 -0.61 0.62 9.07
CA ASP A 50 -1.06 0.55 7.69
C ASP A 50 -0.40 1.69 6.89
N ALA A 51 0.00 1.39 5.66
CA ALA A 51 0.48 2.41 4.74
C ALA A 51 -0.66 2.68 3.76
N ALA A 52 -1.37 3.78 3.99
CA ALA A 52 -2.24 4.32 2.97
C ALA A 52 -1.38 4.98 1.90
N ALA A 53 -1.71 4.82 0.62
CA ALA A 53 -1.14 5.60 -0.46
C ALA A 53 -2.28 6.20 -1.29
N SER A 54 -2.16 7.48 -1.64
CA SER A 54 -3.20 8.20 -2.37
C SER A 54 -2.59 8.98 -3.54
N ALA A 55 -3.28 8.92 -4.68
CA ALA A 55 -3.02 9.81 -5.80
C ALA A 55 -3.60 11.19 -5.46
N VAL A 56 -2.80 12.24 -5.64
CA VAL A 56 -3.17 13.64 -5.40
C VAL A 56 -2.86 14.47 -6.64
N ARG A 57 -3.35 15.71 -6.73
CA ARG A 57 -3.06 16.62 -7.86
C ARG A 57 -3.35 15.98 -9.22
N VAL A 58 -4.52 15.34 -9.36
CA VAL A 58 -4.96 14.76 -10.63
C VAL A 58 -5.25 15.90 -11.61
N ALA A 59 -4.65 15.85 -12.79
CA ALA A 59 -4.83 16.82 -13.86
C ALA A 59 -4.88 16.13 -15.22
N PHE A 60 -5.69 16.65 -16.13
CA PHE A 60 -5.77 16.22 -17.52
C PHE A 60 -5.53 17.43 -18.43
N VAL A 61 -4.60 17.30 -19.36
CA VAL A 61 -4.37 18.32 -20.40
C VAL A 61 -4.82 17.72 -21.72
N ASP A 62 -5.96 18.21 -22.20
CA ASP A 62 -6.51 17.85 -23.49
C ASP A 62 -5.73 18.51 -24.62
N ARG A 63 -5.36 17.74 -25.62
CA ARG A 63 -4.46 18.13 -26.71
C ARG A 63 -5.01 17.80 -28.08
N ASP A 64 -6.13 17.10 -28.17
CA ASP A 64 -6.83 17.02 -29.43
C ASP A 64 -7.59 18.32 -29.69
N LEU A 65 -7.83 18.59 -30.97
CA LEU A 65 -8.40 19.84 -31.46
C LEU A 65 -9.74 19.59 -32.17
N ASP A 66 -10.21 18.35 -32.16
CA ASP A 66 -11.42 17.90 -32.83
C ASP A 66 -12.55 17.73 -31.82
N GLU A 67 -13.73 18.28 -32.14
CA GLU A 67 -14.87 18.30 -31.23
C GLU A 67 -15.40 16.88 -30.97
N GLY A 68 -15.36 16.46 -29.70
CA GLY A 68 -15.91 15.17 -29.26
C GLY A 68 -14.88 14.05 -29.09
N GLU A 69 -13.60 14.35 -29.29
CA GLU A 69 -12.50 13.45 -28.95
C GLU A 69 -11.91 13.84 -27.58
N MET A 70 -11.13 12.92 -26.99
CA MET A 70 -10.24 13.23 -25.88
C MET A 70 -8.87 12.63 -26.19
N GLY A 71 -7.81 13.41 -26.01
CA GLY A 71 -6.47 13.00 -26.39
C GLY A 71 -5.44 13.76 -25.60
N GLY A 72 -4.66 13.08 -24.78
CA GLY A 72 -3.75 13.80 -23.90
C GLY A 72 -3.19 12.99 -22.76
N VAL A 73 -2.68 13.71 -21.76
CA VAL A 73 -1.98 13.10 -20.62
C VAL A 73 -2.77 13.36 -19.36
N ILE A 74 -3.18 12.28 -18.70
CA ILE A 74 -3.65 12.31 -17.31
C ILE A 74 -2.43 12.19 -16.42
N SER A 75 -2.26 13.11 -15.48
CA SER A 75 -1.14 13.13 -14.53
C SER A 75 -1.63 13.19 -13.10
N TRP A 76 -0.83 12.65 -12.18
CA TRP A 76 -1.08 12.71 -10.74
C TRP A 76 0.23 12.76 -9.96
N GLY A 77 0.18 13.34 -8.77
CA GLY A 77 1.24 13.28 -7.78
C GLY A 77 1.00 12.17 -6.75
N LEU A 78 2.08 11.78 -6.09
CA LEU A 78 2.01 11.01 -4.85
C LEU A 78 1.74 11.95 -3.68
N ASP A 79 0.95 11.49 -2.71
CA ASP A 79 0.94 12.12 -1.40
C ASP A 79 2.25 11.76 -0.66
N SER A 80 3.15 12.73 -0.59
CA SER A 80 4.43 12.58 0.13
C SER A 80 4.26 12.53 1.65
N ASN A 81 3.10 12.88 2.18
CA ASN A 81 2.83 12.92 3.62
C ASN A 81 2.40 11.56 4.18
N LEU A 82 2.06 10.59 3.34
CA LEU A 82 1.65 9.28 3.84
C LEU A 82 2.82 8.43 4.35
N GLY A 83 4.07 8.91 4.19
CA GLY A 83 5.38 8.31 4.51
C GLY A 83 5.61 7.60 5.86
N GLY A 84 4.86 6.56 6.20
CA GLY A 84 5.33 5.48 7.08
C GLY A 84 6.56 4.75 6.48
N PRO A 85 7.35 4.00 7.27
CA PRO A 85 8.55 3.31 6.78
C PRO A 85 8.19 2.19 5.80
N GLY A 86 8.21 2.42 4.48
CA GLY A 86 7.99 1.37 3.48
C GLY A 86 7.18 1.72 2.23
N PHE A 87 7.02 3.01 1.89
CA PHE A 87 6.24 3.45 0.71
C PHE A 87 6.74 2.84 -0.60
N SER A 88 8.04 2.56 -0.69
CA SER A 88 8.72 2.22 -1.93
C SER A 88 8.31 0.86 -2.54
N GLY A 89 7.41 0.07 -1.94
CA GLY A 89 7.04 -1.25 -2.48
C GLY A 89 5.59 -1.71 -2.28
N ARG A 90 4.72 -0.88 -1.68
CA ARG A 90 3.34 -1.32 -1.35
C ARG A 90 2.30 -0.97 -2.42
N LEU A 91 2.51 0.13 -3.15
CA LEU A 91 1.67 0.49 -4.29
C LEU A 91 1.94 -0.50 -5.42
N ARG A 92 0.89 -1.11 -5.99
CA ARG A 92 1.02 -2.06 -7.11
C ARG A 92 0.70 -1.41 -8.46
N GLY A 93 -0.17 -0.40 -8.47
CA GLY A 93 -0.55 0.34 -9.66
C GLY A 93 -1.68 1.32 -9.40
N TYR A 94 -2.08 2.02 -10.46
CA TYR A 94 -3.24 2.90 -10.48
C TYR A 94 -4.26 2.38 -11.48
N ARG A 95 -5.54 2.50 -11.12
CA ARG A 95 -6.65 2.25 -12.02
C ARG A 95 -7.37 3.56 -12.29
N VAL A 96 -7.49 3.91 -13.56
CA VAL A 96 -8.07 5.18 -14.00
C VAL A 96 -9.41 4.90 -14.66
N TYR A 97 -10.45 5.60 -14.22
CA TYR A 97 -11.81 5.45 -14.71
C TYR A 97 -12.32 6.77 -15.30
N LEU A 98 -13.06 6.68 -16.38
CA LEU A 98 -13.95 7.74 -16.86
C LEU A 98 -15.36 7.44 -16.36
N LEU A 99 -15.97 8.42 -15.71
CA LEU A 99 -17.34 8.30 -15.21
C LEU A 99 -18.29 8.96 -16.20
N GLY A 100 -19.26 8.18 -16.70
CA GLY A 100 -20.39 8.72 -17.45
C GLY A 100 -21.40 9.40 -16.51
N GLY A 101 -22.24 10.28 -17.06
CA GLY A 101 -23.38 10.86 -16.34
C GLY A 101 -24.35 9.79 -15.79
N PRO A 102 -25.42 10.18 -15.08
CA PRO A 102 -26.13 9.36 -14.07
C PRO A 102 -26.81 8.05 -14.53
N ALA A 103 -26.54 7.56 -15.74
CA ALA A 103 -27.07 6.32 -16.28
C ALA A 103 -26.05 5.42 -17.03
N GLN A 104 -24.73 5.65 -16.96
CA GLN A 104 -23.74 4.77 -17.60
C GLN A 104 -22.67 4.22 -16.66
N SER A 105 -22.28 2.97 -16.90
CA SER A 105 -21.27 2.21 -16.17
C SER A 105 -19.87 2.79 -16.34
N ASP A 106 -19.10 2.83 -15.24
CA ASP A 106 -17.69 3.22 -15.21
C ASP A 106 -16.89 2.57 -16.35
N ALA A 107 -16.23 3.38 -17.18
CA ALA A 107 -15.36 2.90 -18.25
C ALA A 107 -13.89 2.94 -17.79
N LEU A 108 -13.17 1.83 -17.94
CA LEU A 108 -11.75 1.76 -17.63
C LEU A 108 -10.96 2.55 -18.69
N ALA A 109 -10.29 3.62 -18.27
CA ALA A 109 -9.42 4.41 -19.14
C ALA A 109 -8.03 3.77 -19.29
N GLY A 110 -7.55 3.09 -18.24
CA GLY A 110 -6.28 2.35 -18.28
C GLY A 110 -5.76 1.92 -16.91
N GLU A 111 -4.73 1.07 -16.94
CA GLU A 111 -3.97 0.65 -15.76
C GLU A 111 -2.48 0.95 -15.97
N VAL A 112 -1.83 1.50 -14.94
CA VAL A 112 -0.39 1.71 -14.96
C VAL A 112 0.26 1.17 -13.68
N GLY A 113 1.50 0.72 -13.81
CA GLY A 113 2.29 0.22 -12.69
C GLY A 113 2.58 1.31 -11.65
N ALA A 114 2.92 0.87 -10.44
CA ALA A 114 3.37 1.78 -9.39
C ALA A 114 4.65 2.53 -9.79
N GLY A 115 4.72 3.81 -9.40
CA GLY A 115 5.83 4.70 -9.78
C GLY A 115 5.63 5.45 -11.10
N VAL A 116 4.56 5.15 -11.85
CA VAL A 116 4.16 5.93 -13.01
C VAL A 116 3.25 7.08 -12.55
N ALA A 117 3.57 8.32 -12.95
CA ALA A 117 2.85 9.54 -12.57
C ALA A 117 1.89 10.05 -13.67
N GLN A 118 1.76 9.30 -14.76
CA GLN A 118 0.97 9.71 -15.92
C GLN A 118 0.43 8.52 -16.73
N LEU A 119 -0.73 8.71 -17.35
CA LEU A 119 -1.30 7.83 -18.36
C LEU A 119 -1.53 8.63 -19.63
N ASN A 120 -1.04 8.11 -20.75
CA ASN A 120 -1.37 8.65 -22.07
C ASN A 120 -2.64 7.94 -22.54
N VAL A 121 -3.67 8.73 -22.88
CA VAL A 121 -4.95 8.26 -23.40
C VAL A 121 -5.00 8.56 -24.89
#